data_AF-A0A353XSQ1-F1
#
_entry.id   AF-A0A353XSQ1-F1
#
_cell.length_a   1.000
_cell.length_b   1.000
_cell.length_c   1.000
_cell.angle_alpha   90.00
_cell.angle_beta   90.00
_cell.angle_gamma   90.00
#
_symmetry.space_group_name_H-M   'P 1'
#
loop_
_entity.id
_entity.type
_entity.pdbx_description
1 polymer ?
#
loop_
_entity_poly.entity_id
_entity_poly.type
_entity_poly.pdbx_seq_one_letter_code
_entity_poly.pdbx_strand_id
1 'polypeptide(L)'
;RSSDLGLAPILAPSMGAAFLHFFDWHAIFWFLAGFGVLNLLLTKFFFKETLTDENRNTQPLNTIFSQYVSLLKDPSFGYPAIGAGLLMGAMFVYISAAPELLMDGYGLTESQFSIVFGINAAGFIGLTQVNQFLTNRFRLVSLLRFGATMQAIAAIGLLILGVLY
;
A
#
# COMPACT_ATOMS: atom_id res chain seq x y z
N ARG A 1 11.81 14.07 0.25
CA ARG A 1 10.93 14.89 -0.63
C ARG A 1 10.50 13.98 -1.78
N SER A 2 9.34 13.34 -1.62
CA SER A 2 8.66 12.53 -2.65
C SER A 2 7.20 12.41 -2.22
N SER A 3 6.46 13.51 -2.40
CA SER A 3 5.01 13.62 -2.15
C SER A 3 4.18 12.76 -3.12
N ASP A 4 4.81 12.17 -4.13
CA ASP A 4 4.12 11.71 -5.33
C ASP A 4 3.55 10.29 -5.19
N LEU A 5 4.10 9.45 -4.30
CA LEU A 5 3.57 8.09 -4.05
C LEU A 5 2.21 8.10 -3.35
N GLY A 6 1.87 9.22 -2.69
CA GLY A 6 0.60 9.34 -2.00
C GLY A 6 -0.58 9.31 -2.97
N LEU A 7 -0.52 9.99 -4.12
CA LEU A 7 -1.72 10.24 -4.93
C LEU A 7 -2.20 9.04 -5.76
N ALA A 8 -1.33 8.06 -6.03
CA ALA A 8 -1.62 6.95 -6.94
C ALA A 8 -2.87 6.13 -6.57
N PRO A 9 -3.14 5.76 -5.29
CA PRO A 9 -4.31 4.97 -4.91
C PRO A 9 -5.67 5.69 -5.08
N ILE A 10 -5.73 7.03 -5.09
CA ILE A 10 -6.98 7.77 -5.41
C ILE A 10 -7.18 7.84 -6.91
N LEU A 11 -6.09 8.16 -7.61
CA LEU A 11 -6.13 8.41 -9.04
C LEU A 11 -6.35 7.11 -9.81
N ALA A 12 -5.77 5.99 -9.38
CA ALA A 12 -5.86 4.73 -10.11
C ALA A 12 -7.29 4.18 -10.24
N PRO A 13 -8.13 4.06 -9.19
CA PRO A 13 -9.51 3.60 -9.33
C PRO A 13 -10.38 4.58 -10.11
N SER A 14 -10.25 5.89 -9.82
CA SER A 14 -11.04 6.94 -10.48
C SER A 14 -10.72 7.05 -11.97
N MET A 15 -9.43 7.02 -12.32
CA MET A 15 -8.98 7.02 -13.71
C MET A 15 -9.29 5.70 -14.40
N GLY A 16 -9.14 4.55 -13.71
CA GLY A 16 -9.48 3.24 -14.25
C GLY A 16 -10.96 3.11 -14.59
N ALA A 17 -11.85 3.53 -13.69
CA ALA A 17 -13.29 3.57 -13.93
C ALA A 17 -13.64 4.53 -15.08
N ALA A 18 -13.06 5.73 -15.10
CA ALA A 18 -13.24 6.68 -16.21
C ALA A 18 -12.74 6.10 -17.55
N PHE A 19 -11.64 5.37 -17.54
CA PHE A 19 -11.05 4.76 -18.73
C PHE A 19 -11.95 3.66 -19.31
N LEU A 20 -12.58 2.86 -18.44
CA LEU A 20 -13.52 1.80 -18.82
C LEU A 20 -14.84 2.33 -19.40
N HIS A 21 -15.18 3.59 -19.18
CA HIS A 21 -16.32 4.22 -19.88
C HIS A 21 -16.07 4.44 -21.37
N PHE A 22 -14.80 4.54 -21.81
CA PHE A 22 -14.44 4.85 -23.19
C PHE A 22 -13.71 3.71 -23.90
N PHE A 23 -13.05 2.82 -23.17
CA PHE A 23 -12.23 1.73 -23.71
C PHE A 23 -12.55 0.40 -23.03
N ASP A 24 -12.32 -0.70 -23.75
CA ASP A 24 -12.36 -2.03 -23.17
C ASP A 24 -11.26 -2.23 -22.12
N TRP A 25 -11.48 -3.17 -21.20
CA TRP A 25 -10.54 -3.52 -20.14
C TRP A 25 -9.14 -3.90 -20.65
N HIS A 26 -9.04 -4.48 -21.86
CA HIS A 26 -7.77 -4.81 -22.50
C HIS A 26 -6.87 -3.58 -22.72
N ALA A 27 -7.46 -2.40 -22.93
CA ALA A 27 -6.69 -1.18 -23.17
C ALA A 27 -5.89 -0.74 -21.92
N ILE A 28 -6.36 -1.09 -20.71
CA ILE A 28 -5.60 -0.88 -19.47
C ILE A 28 -4.29 -1.68 -19.49
N PHE A 29 -4.34 -2.93 -19.94
CA PHE A 29 -3.16 -3.78 -20.03
C PHE A 29 -2.16 -3.26 -21.07
N TRP A 30 -2.63 -2.84 -22.24
CA TRP A 30 -1.77 -2.23 -23.26
C TRP A 30 -1.14 -0.92 -22.78
N PHE A 31 -1.90 -0.08 -22.06
CA PHE A 31 -1.40 1.13 -21.45
C PHE A 31 -0.29 0.84 -20.42
N LEU A 32 -0.51 -0.10 -19.51
CA LEU A 32 0.48 -0.51 -18.51
C LEU A 32 1.73 -1.12 -19.16
N ALA A 33 1.58 -1.92 -20.22
CA ALA A 33 2.70 -2.48 -20.97
C ALA A 33 3.54 -1.38 -21.63
N GLY A 34 2.90 -0.43 -22.30
CA GLY A 34 3.58 0.74 -22.90
C GLY A 34 4.29 1.60 -21.85
N PHE A 35 3.64 1.83 -20.70
CA PHE A 35 4.24 2.55 -19.59
C PHE A 35 5.46 1.82 -19.00
N GLY A 36 5.39 0.49 -18.88
CA GLY A 36 6.53 -0.34 -18.46
C GLY A 36 7.72 -0.26 -19.42
N VAL A 37 7.47 -0.34 -20.73
CA VAL A 37 8.51 -0.17 -21.76
C VAL A 37 9.13 1.22 -21.69
N LEU A 38 8.30 2.26 -21.57
CA LEU A 38 8.78 3.63 -21.40
C LEU A 38 9.70 3.76 -20.18
N ASN A 39 9.30 3.20 -19.03
CA ASN A 39 10.09 3.27 -17.80
C ASN A 39 11.43 2.52 -17.94
N LEU A 40 11.45 1.40 -18.65
CA LEU A 40 12.67 0.65 -18.96
C LEU A 40 13.62 1.46 -19.86
N LEU A 41 13.08 2.14 -20.88
CA LEU A 41 13.86 3.02 -21.76
C LEU A 41 14.40 4.22 -20.96
N LEU A 42 13.58 4.87 -20.14
CA LEU A 42 14.01 5.98 -19.30
C LEU A 42 15.12 5.57 -18.33
N THR A 43 14.97 4.43 -17.66
CA THR A 43 16.02 3.90 -16.77
C THR A 43 17.30 3.62 -17.56
N LYS A 44 17.21 2.96 -18.72
CA LYS A 44 18.39 2.64 -19.54
C LYS A 44 19.15 3.88 -20.03
N PHE A 45 18.45 4.96 -20.37
CA PHE A 45 19.07 6.14 -20.98
C PHE A 45 19.39 7.28 -19.99
N PHE A 46 18.62 7.41 -18.90
CA PHE A 46 18.75 8.53 -17.97
C PHE A 46 19.32 8.14 -16.61
N PHE A 47 19.17 6.89 -16.17
CA PHE A 47 19.82 6.45 -14.93
C PHE A 47 21.27 6.10 -15.20
N LYS A 48 22.18 6.76 -14.48
CA LYS A 48 23.58 6.37 -14.41
C LYS A 48 23.73 5.30 -13.33
N GLU A 49 24.53 4.28 -13.61
CA GLU A 49 24.90 3.29 -12.60
C GLU A 49 25.56 4.00 -11.43
N THR A 50 24.96 3.87 -10.25
CA THR A 50 25.44 4.50 -9.01
C THR A 50 26.36 3.57 -8.23
N LEU A 51 26.36 2.28 -8.53
CA LEU A 51 27.18 1.30 -7.85
C LEU A 51 28.57 1.21 -8.50
N THR A 52 29.58 1.74 -7.81
CA THR A 52 30.98 1.54 -8.17
C THR A 52 31.36 0.06 -8.05
N ASP A 53 32.28 -0.40 -8.89
CA ASP A 53 32.69 -1.81 -8.97
C ASP A 53 33.22 -2.36 -7.63
N GLU A 54 33.86 -1.50 -6.82
CA GLU A 54 34.37 -1.83 -5.49
C GLU A 54 33.25 -2.08 -4.45
N ASN A 55 32.05 -1.53 -4.67
CA ASN A 55 30.88 -1.70 -3.80
C ASN A 55 29.97 -2.85 -4.24
N ARG A 56 30.34 -3.60 -5.29
CA ARG A 56 29.59 -4.77 -5.73
C ARG A 56 29.63 -5.84 -4.63
N ASN A 57 28.45 -6.20 -4.13
CA ASN A 57 28.32 -7.17 -3.06
C ASN A 57 28.69 -8.57 -3.57
N THR A 58 29.87 -9.06 -3.18
CA THR A 58 30.38 -10.40 -3.53
C THR A 58 30.08 -11.46 -2.47
N GLN A 59 29.26 -11.13 -1.47
CA GLN A 59 28.93 -12.08 -0.39
C GLN A 59 28.24 -13.34 -0.94
N PRO A 60 28.61 -14.53 -0.45
CA PRO A 60 27.97 -15.77 -0.88
C PRO A 60 26.51 -15.80 -0.43
N LEU A 61 25.64 -16.38 -1.26
CA LEU A 61 24.19 -16.47 -1.00
C LEU A 61 23.86 -17.05 0.38
N ASN A 62 24.68 -17.98 0.87
CA ASN A 62 24.51 -18.59 2.20
C ASN A 62 24.66 -17.55 3.34
N THR A 63 25.60 -16.62 3.22
CA THR A 63 25.79 -15.52 4.19
C THR A 63 24.60 -14.57 4.16
N ILE A 64 24.09 -14.25 2.98
CA ILE A 64 22.88 -13.43 2.81
C ILE A 64 21.68 -14.11 3.49
N PHE A 65 21.47 -15.40 3.22
CA PHE A 65 20.37 -16.16 3.83
C PHE A 65 20.48 -16.21 5.36
N SER A 66 21.69 -16.46 5.89
CA SER A 66 21.93 -16.45 7.34
C SER A 66 21.60 -15.09 7.98
N GLN A 67 21.94 -13.98 7.33
CA GLN A 67 21.60 -12.64 7.79
C GLN A 67 20.08 -12.40 7.82
N TYR A 68 19.34 -12.82 6.79
CA TYR A 68 17.87 -12.74 6.80
C TYR A 68 17.25 -13.56 7.93
N VAL A 69 17.73 -14.78 8.15
CA VAL A 69 17.26 -15.62 9.26
C VAL A 69 17.57 -14.98 10.62
N SER A 70 18.75 -14.38 10.78
CA SER A 70 19.10 -13.65 12.00
C SER A 70 18.17 -12.46 12.23
N LEU A 71 17.81 -11.72 11.17
CA LEU A 71 16.91 -10.59 11.24
C LEU A 71 15.49 -11.01 11.64
N LEU A 72 15.00 -12.13 11.09
CA LEU A 72 13.69 -12.69 11.46
C LEU A 72 13.62 -13.17 12.91
N LYS A 73 14.75 -13.58 13.49
CA LYS A 73 14.85 -13.97 14.91
C LYS A 73 14.97 -12.78 15.85
N ASP A 74 15.28 -11.58 15.35
CA ASP A 74 15.39 -10.37 16.17
C ASP A 74 13.99 -9.85 16.50
N PRO A 75 13.57 -9.85 17.78
CA PRO A 75 12.24 -9.36 18.18
C PRO A 75 12.05 -7.86 17.88
N SER A 76 13.11 -7.07 17.81
CA SER A 76 13.04 -5.65 17.43
C SER A 76 12.62 -5.46 15.97
N PHE A 77 12.83 -6.47 15.13
CA PHE A 77 12.35 -6.50 13.75
C PHE A 77 11.06 -7.29 13.60
N GLY A 78 10.99 -8.47 14.23
CA GLY A 78 9.89 -9.43 14.08
C GLY A 78 8.53 -8.86 14.52
N TYR A 79 8.44 -8.21 15.68
CA TYR A 79 7.14 -7.69 16.15
C TYR A 79 6.59 -6.58 15.24
N PRO A 80 7.37 -5.52 14.87
CA PRO A 80 6.89 -4.53 13.91
C PRO A 80 6.59 -5.12 12.53
N ALA A 81 7.38 -6.10 12.07
CA ALA A 81 7.19 -6.72 10.75
C ALA A 81 5.88 -7.52 10.68
N ILE A 82 5.59 -8.35 11.70
CA ILE A 82 4.32 -9.09 11.78
C ILE A 82 3.16 -8.13 11.89
N GLY A 83 3.28 -7.08 12.72
CA GLY A 83 2.29 -6.03 12.82
C GLY A 83 2.00 -5.42 11.45
N ALA A 84 3.02 -4.91 10.76
CA ALA A 84 2.87 -4.34 9.42
C ALA A 84 2.25 -5.32 8.41
N GLY A 85 2.64 -6.61 8.46
CA GLY A 85 2.08 -7.66 7.60
C GLY A 85 0.59 -7.89 7.83
N LEU A 86 0.15 -7.98 9.10
CA LEU A 86 -1.26 -8.12 9.45
C LEU A 86 -2.08 -6.92 9.00
N LEU A 87 -1.54 -5.71 9.12
CA LEU A 87 -2.20 -4.48 8.66
C LEU A 87 -2.36 -4.44 7.16
N MET A 88 -1.32 -4.85 6.43
CA MET A 88 -1.40 -4.98 4.97
C MET A 88 -2.42 -6.05 4.57
N GLY A 89 -2.45 -7.18 5.30
CA GLY A 89 -3.45 -8.22 5.11
C GLY A 89 -4.88 -7.71 5.28
N ALA A 90 -5.16 -6.97 6.35
CA ALA A 90 -6.47 -6.36 6.58
C ALA A 90 -6.86 -5.37 5.46
N MET A 91 -5.90 -4.58 4.96
CA MET A 91 -6.13 -3.69 3.82
C MET A 91 -6.48 -4.47 2.53
N PHE A 92 -5.79 -5.57 2.24
CA PHE A 92 -6.11 -6.42 1.09
C PHE A 92 -7.48 -7.09 1.21
N VAL A 93 -7.84 -7.55 2.41
CA VAL A 93 -9.18 -8.09 2.68
C VAL A 93 -10.24 -7.04 2.38
N TYR A 94 -10.05 -5.79 2.86
CA TYR A 94 -10.97 -4.70 2.55
C TYR A 94 -11.07 -4.43 1.05
N ILE A 95 -9.95 -4.24 0.34
CA ILE A 95 -9.96 -3.94 -1.10
C ILE A 95 -10.65 -5.05 -1.90
N SER A 96 -10.46 -6.31 -1.51
CA SER A 96 -11.00 -7.46 -2.23
C SER A 96 -12.49 -7.67 -1.95
N ALA A 97 -12.91 -7.50 -0.69
CA ALA A 97 -14.29 -7.74 -0.27
C ALA A 97 -15.21 -6.50 -0.42
N ALA A 98 -14.65 -5.28 -0.49
CA ALA A 98 -15.45 -4.05 -0.49
C ALA A 98 -16.44 -3.94 -1.66
N PRO A 99 -16.11 -4.30 -2.93
CA PRO A 99 -17.07 -4.24 -4.02
C PRO A 99 -18.27 -5.17 -3.78
N GLU A 100 -18.02 -6.43 -3.45
CA GLU A 100 -19.07 -7.42 -3.15
C GLU A 100 -19.92 -6.98 -1.95
N LEU A 101 -19.29 -6.55 -0.87
CA LEU A 101 -20.01 -6.15 0.35
C LEU A 101 -20.86 -4.89 0.12
N LEU A 102 -20.30 -3.86 -0.53
CA LEU A 102 -20.97 -2.57 -0.69
C LEU A 102 -21.95 -2.56 -1.86
N MET A 103 -21.59 -3.14 -3.01
CA MET A 103 -22.44 -3.14 -4.19
C MET A 103 -23.48 -4.26 -4.12
N ASP A 104 -23.06 -5.51 -3.88
CA ASP A 104 -24.00 -6.65 -3.86
C ASP A 104 -24.72 -6.78 -2.50
N GLY A 105 -24.02 -6.53 -1.39
CA GLY A 105 -24.60 -6.61 -0.05
C GLY A 105 -25.46 -5.40 0.33
N TYR A 106 -24.91 -4.19 0.23
CA TYR A 106 -25.61 -2.94 0.59
C TYR A 106 -26.34 -2.27 -0.58
N GLY A 107 -26.24 -2.80 -1.80
CA GLY A 107 -26.96 -2.27 -2.97
C GLY A 107 -26.41 -0.94 -3.52
N LEU A 108 -25.15 -0.59 -3.24
CA LEU A 108 -24.55 0.63 -3.77
C LEU A 108 -24.37 0.52 -5.30
N THR A 109 -24.69 1.60 -6.00
CA THR A 109 -24.35 1.75 -7.42
C THR A 109 -22.83 1.89 -7.63
N GLU A 110 -22.33 1.59 -8.83
CA GLU A 110 -20.91 1.76 -9.21
C GLU A 110 -20.38 3.17 -8.91
N SER A 111 -21.19 4.20 -9.16
CA SER A 111 -20.82 5.59 -8.88
C SER A 111 -20.71 5.86 -7.37
N GLN A 112 -21.64 5.36 -6.56
CA GLN A 112 -21.60 5.51 -5.11
C GLN A 112 -20.41 4.77 -4.50
N PHE A 113 -20.14 3.54 -4.96
CA PHE A 113 -18.96 2.78 -4.58
C PHE A 113 -17.68 3.57 -4.90
N SER A 114 -17.58 4.11 -6.12
CA SER A 114 -16.43 4.93 -6.55
C SER A 114 -16.20 6.15 -5.65
N ILE A 115 -17.28 6.82 -5.23
CA ILE A 115 -17.20 7.96 -4.30
C ILE A 115 -16.73 7.52 -2.91
N VAL A 116 -17.32 6.47 -2.34
CA VAL A 116 -16.95 5.95 -1.01
C VAL A 116 -15.51 5.47 -0.98
N PHE A 117 -15.08 4.74 -2.02
CA PHE A 117 -13.72 4.27 -2.15
C PHE A 117 -12.74 5.43 -2.36
N GLY A 118 -13.12 6.44 -3.15
CA GLY A 118 -12.35 7.66 -3.36
C GLY A 118 -12.14 8.48 -2.08
N ILE A 119 -13.18 8.61 -1.24
CA ILE A 119 -13.09 9.28 0.07
C ILE A 119 -12.15 8.51 1.00
N ASN A 120 -12.25 7.18 1.05
CA ASN A 120 -11.35 6.33 1.84
C ASN A 120 -9.88 6.51 1.40
N ALA A 121 -9.63 6.49 0.09
CA ALA A 121 -8.30 6.73 -0.46
C ALA A 121 -7.78 8.15 -0.11
N ALA A 122 -8.63 9.19 -0.24
CA ALA A 122 -8.28 10.56 0.14
C ALA A 122 -7.92 10.69 1.63
N GLY A 123 -8.70 10.07 2.51
CA GLY A 123 -8.41 10.00 3.94
C GLY A 123 -7.09 9.29 4.24
N PHE A 124 -6.83 8.14 3.59
CA PHE A 124 -5.59 7.40 3.75
C PHE A 124 -4.35 8.25 3.39
N ILE A 125 -4.43 9.03 2.32
CA ILE A 125 -3.33 9.88 1.87
C ILE A 125 -3.16 11.09 2.77
N GLY A 126 -4.27 11.74 3.15
CA GLY A 126 -4.24 12.81 4.14
C GLY A 126 -3.57 12.36 5.43
N LEU A 127 -3.93 11.18 5.94
CA LEU A 127 -3.31 10.58 7.13
C LEU A 127 -1.85 10.18 6.90
N THR A 128 -1.46 9.76 5.70
CA THR A 128 -0.06 9.47 5.37
C THR A 128 0.80 10.74 5.42
N GLN A 129 0.28 11.86 4.91
CA GLN A 129 0.96 13.16 5.00
C GLN A 129 1.07 13.65 6.45
N VAL A 130 0.01 13.47 7.24
CA VAL A 130 0.02 13.74 8.68
C VAL A 130 1.05 12.85 9.38
N ASN A 131 1.11 11.56 9.05
CA ASN A 131 2.10 10.63 9.60
C ASN A 131 3.53 11.10 9.31
N GLN A 132 3.85 11.52 8.08
CA GLN A 132 5.16 12.10 7.75
C GLN A 132 5.51 13.33 8.60
N PHE A 133 4.52 14.17 8.89
CA PHE A 133 4.71 15.32 9.77
C PHE A 133 4.96 14.89 11.23
N LEU A 134 4.21 13.91 11.73
CA LEU A 134 4.36 13.42 13.10
C LEU A 134 5.68 12.64 13.30
N THR A 135 6.15 11.89 12.30
CA THR A 135 7.43 11.15 12.39
C THR A 135 8.63 12.08 12.60
N ASN A 136 8.54 13.34 12.17
CA ASN A 136 9.59 14.34 12.39
C ASN A 136 9.52 14.98 13.79
N ARG A 137 8.42 14.81 14.53
CA ARG A 137 8.19 15.45 15.84
C ARG A 137 8.16 14.46 17.01
N PHE A 138 7.90 13.19 16.76
CA PHE A 138 7.67 12.17 17.78
C PHE A 138 8.52 10.93 17.53
N ARG A 139 8.75 10.15 18.61
CA ARG A 139 9.52 8.91 18.53
C ARG A 139 8.73 7.87 17.71
N LEU A 140 9.38 7.26 16.70
CA LEU A 140 8.77 6.28 15.80
C LEU A 140 8.03 5.15 16.53
N VAL A 141 8.63 4.62 17.60
CA VAL A 141 8.03 3.55 18.42
C VAL A 141 6.70 4.00 19.06
N SER A 142 6.56 5.28 19.41
CA SER A 142 5.32 5.81 19.98
C SER A 142 4.22 5.91 18.94
N LEU A 143 4.55 6.33 17.72
CA LEU A 143 3.61 6.37 16.60
C LEU A 143 3.12 4.98 16.23
N LEU A 144 4.03 4.02 16.14
CA LEU A 144 3.69 2.62 15.84
C LEU A 144 2.75 2.03 16.90
N ARG A 145 3.01 2.26 18.19
CA ARG A 145 2.13 1.82 19.28
C ARG A 145 0.76 2.47 19.20
N PHE A 146 0.70 3.79 18.97
CA PHE A 146 -0.55 4.52 18.84
C PHE A 146 -1.40 4.00 17.66
N GLY A 147 -0.79 3.85 16.48
CA GLY A 147 -1.46 3.30 15.30
C GLY A 147 -1.98 1.88 15.54
N ALA A 148 -1.15 1.01 16.13
CA ALA A 148 -1.53 -0.36 16.46
C ALA A 148 -2.71 -0.41 17.45
N THR A 149 -2.73 0.44 18.49
CA THR A 149 -3.85 0.51 19.43
C THR A 149 -5.13 1.00 18.78
N MET A 150 -5.05 2.01 17.90
CA MET A 150 -6.20 2.53 17.18
C MET A 150 -6.81 1.47 16.26
N GLN A 151 -5.97 0.69 15.57
CA GLN A 151 -6.43 -0.42 14.72
C GLN A 151 -7.02 -1.57 15.52
N ALA A 152 -6.43 -1.93 16.67
CA ALA A 152 -7.00 -2.96 17.52
C ALA A 152 -8.41 -2.58 18.00
N ILE A 153 -8.59 -1.32 18.42
CA ILE A 153 -9.91 -0.79 18.82
C ILE A 153 -10.89 -0.84 17.64
N ALA A 154 -10.48 -0.40 16.46
CA ALA A 154 -11.33 -0.43 15.26
C ALA A 154 -11.74 -1.86 14.87
N ALA A 155 -10.79 -2.80 14.89
CA ALA A 155 -11.02 -4.21 14.59
C ALA A 155 -11.99 -4.87 15.59
N ILE A 156 -11.81 -4.61 16.89
CA ILE A 156 -12.72 -5.10 17.93
C ILE A 156 -14.12 -4.49 17.75
N GLY A 157 -14.20 -3.19 17.46
CA GLY A 157 -15.47 -2.51 17.20
C GLY A 157 -16.22 -3.11 16.01
N LEU A 158 -15.52 -3.34 14.89
CA LEU A 158 -16.09 -3.99 13.71
C LEU A 158 -16.53 -5.42 13.99
N LEU A 159 -15.75 -6.20 14.75
CA LEU A 159 -16.11 -7.56 15.12
C LEU A 159 -17.38 -7.57 15.98
N ILE A 160 -17.47 -6.69 16.98
CA ILE A 160 -18.67 -6.57 17.81
C ILE A 160 -19.88 -6.21 16.95
N LEU A 161 -19.76 -5.23 16.07
CA LEU A 161 -20.85 -4.85 15.16
C LEU A 161 -21.26 -6.01 14.25
N GLY A 162 -20.31 -6.73 13.65
CA GLY A 162 -20.60 -7.87 12.78
C GLY A 162 -21.13 -9.12 13.50
N VAL A 163 -21.05 -9.18 14.83
CA VAL A 163 -21.71 -10.25 15.63
C VAL A 163 -23.11 -9.82 16.07
N LEU A 164 -23.36 -8.52 16.21
CA LEU A 164 -24.64 -7.97 16.66
C LEU A 164 -25.66 -7.77 15.52
N TYR A 165 -25.19 -7.60 14.29
CA TYR A 165 -25.99 -7.38 13.08
C TYR A 165 -25.73 -8.49 12.06
#